data_AF-E3BJA3-F1
#
_entry.id   AF-E3BJA3-F1
#
_cell.length_a   1.000
_cell.length_b   1.000
_cell.length_c   1.000
_cell.angle_alpha   90.00
_cell.angle_beta   90.00
_cell.angle_gamma   90.00
#
_symmetry.space_group_name_H-M   'P 1'
#
loop_
_entity.id
_entity.type
_entity.pdbx_description
1 polymer ?
#
loop_
_entity_poly.entity_id
_entity_poly.type
_entity_poly.pdbx_seq_one_letter_code
_entity_poly.pdbx_strand_id
1 'polypeptide(L)'
;MKKIFFSIILWFSFLPIPLASIYYGPPDGKNIIDIGSPEGYLFKVEKGVFVQTHSEDYILGIARLIEQLKRTRTGKAIIGQVSSYQPISLPTKPRALAFSDTRSSLQAIENIHVVIRPPSGGKRFVTEPLISHFDFAPHQSNGLGVPSVIYFDIENTVLIPGSSRAIEPAVALGHELIHARDYLSGGLPVGSQRIRHRAPQQGVNHIGEEFEQGDMVEFNLMLREFEATGLSYQKSVTKPKELTATRRQSIERRESLLQIWDEARINKTVSKADYKRVRTNIALLKSEKAVSEYHLSLELEADTRDMYWPGNMISYASVPAEMPSSDIGSAFSSTSGVLSNVKINTRVLGEHLSQYPNSVMLISSSLIEQQNGFPRLNKTLKTAIEVAVKLDRPIVFLQGDHFSTLSRSEQTMTIAMLEKSISSLGGNQKILTMVSHEQGELGGTGRYLVSNSSQISILSARDEMVTLEISESLANSSQKLLVSRLGGISFKPNVLPFQQRLRWSSLSENDNVTLISNSELPKSKKCWSM
;
A
#
# COMPACT_ATOMS: atom_id res chain seq x y z
N MET A 1 23.79 -33.93 -53.54
CA MET A 1 22.44 -34.47 -53.26
C MET A 1 22.60 -35.47 -52.12
N LYS A 2 21.93 -35.49 -50.97
CA LYS A 2 20.76 -34.82 -50.38
C LYS A 2 21.07 -34.57 -48.89
N LYS A 3 20.36 -33.60 -48.33
CA LYS A 3 20.52 -32.98 -47.00
C LYS A 3 20.29 -33.96 -45.85
N ILE A 4 21.13 -33.84 -44.81
CA ILE A 4 20.89 -34.34 -43.45
C ILE A 4 20.03 -33.28 -42.75
N PHE A 5 18.81 -33.65 -42.35
CA PHE A 5 17.98 -32.83 -41.46
C PHE A 5 18.03 -33.44 -40.06
N PHE A 6 18.78 -32.81 -39.17
CA PHE A 6 18.62 -32.96 -37.73
C PHE A 6 17.46 -32.06 -37.31
N SER A 7 16.32 -32.66 -36.96
CA SER A 7 15.19 -31.94 -36.37
C SER A 7 15.34 -31.98 -34.85
N ILE A 8 16.08 -31.01 -34.29
CA ILE A 8 16.03 -30.73 -32.85
C ILE A 8 14.79 -29.86 -32.64
N ILE A 9 13.68 -30.50 -32.27
CA ILE A 9 12.54 -29.82 -31.69
C ILE A 9 12.93 -29.49 -30.25
N LEU A 10 13.48 -28.29 -30.05
CA LEU A 10 13.61 -27.68 -28.73
C LEU A 10 12.21 -27.23 -28.30
N TRP A 11 11.54 -28.10 -27.54
CA TRP A 11 10.43 -27.72 -26.67
C TRP A 11 10.95 -26.72 -25.64
N PHE A 12 10.93 -25.43 -25.99
CA PHE A 12 10.85 -24.37 -24.98
C PHE A 12 9.41 -24.30 -24.53
N SER A 13 9.08 -25.07 -23.50
CA SER A 13 7.95 -24.81 -22.62
C SER A 13 8.19 -23.45 -21.95
N PHE A 14 7.76 -22.38 -22.61
CA PHE A 14 7.57 -21.08 -21.98
C PHE A 14 6.48 -21.26 -20.91
N LEU A 15 6.91 -21.49 -19.67
CA LEU A 15 6.05 -21.26 -18.51
C LEU A 15 5.52 -19.82 -18.61
N PRO A 16 4.21 -19.58 -18.48
CA PRO A 16 3.69 -18.24 -18.44
C PRO A 16 4.25 -17.57 -17.18
N ILE A 17 5.16 -16.60 -17.35
CA ILE A 17 5.50 -15.68 -16.28
C ILE A 17 4.23 -14.85 -16.03
N PRO A 18 3.58 -14.95 -14.86
CA PRO A 18 2.34 -14.23 -14.61
C PRO A 18 2.61 -12.71 -14.64
N LEU A 19 1.73 -12.01 -15.37
CA LEU A 19 1.72 -10.57 -15.65
C LEU A 19 1.67 -9.62 -14.44
N ALA A 20 1.78 -10.12 -13.21
CA ALA A 20 1.71 -9.32 -11.98
C ALA A 20 3.04 -8.61 -11.63
N SER A 21 4.16 -8.91 -12.31
CA SER A 21 5.50 -8.41 -11.93
C SER A 21 5.85 -6.98 -12.41
N ILE A 22 4.92 -6.25 -13.04
CA ILE A 22 5.25 -4.99 -13.74
C ILE A 22 5.17 -3.75 -12.81
N TYR A 23 4.39 -3.79 -11.71
CA TYR A 23 4.05 -2.57 -10.95
C TYR A 23 4.66 -2.46 -9.54
N TYR A 24 4.96 -3.58 -8.87
CA TYR A 24 5.53 -3.57 -7.52
C TYR A 24 7.01 -4.00 -7.49
N GLY A 25 7.54 -4.52 -8.59
CA GLY A 25 8.88 -5.12 -8.64
C GLY A 25 8.87 -6.60 -8.27
N PRO A 26 10.02 -7.29 -8.37
CA PRO A 26 10.12 -8.69 -7.99
C PRO A 26 9.92 -8.87 -6.48
N PRO A 27 9.55 -10.07 -6.03
CA PRO A 27 9.49 -10.41 -4.61
C PRO A 27 10.81 -10.08 -3.90
N ASP A 28 10.75 -9.18 -2.91
CA ASP A 28 11.91 -8.71 -2.14
C ASP A 28 12.02 -9.41 -0.76
N GLY A 29 11.06 -10.29 -0.45
CA GLY A 29 10.99 -11.02 0.81
C GLY A 29 10.62 -10.16 2.02
N LYS A 30 10.16 -8.92 1.81
CA LYS A 30 9.83 -7.97 2.89
C LYS A 30 8.55 -7.19 2.64
N ASN A 31 8.45 -6.53 1.49
CA ASN A 31 7.28 -5.78 1.06
C ASN A 31 6.45 -6.59 0.06
N ILE A 32 7.10 -7.47 -0.70
CA ILE A 32 6.47 -8.40 -1.64
C ILE A 32 7.03 -9.78 -1.34
N ILE A 33 6.16 -10.68 -0.90
CA ILE A 33 6.55 -12.03 -0.51
C ILE A 33 5.90 -13.00 -1.50
N ASP A 34 6.74 -13.80 -2.16
CA ASP A 34 6.29 -14.92 -2.98
C ASP A 34 6.20 -16.17 -2.12
N ILE A 35 4.96 -16.57 -1.86
CA ILE A 35 4.62 -17.78 -1.13
C ILE A 35 4.29 -18.96 -2.05
N GLY A 36 4.40 -18.79 -3.38
CA GLY A 36 4.07 -19.81 -4.36
C GLY A 36 2.58 -20.14 -4.46
N SER A 37 1.71 -19.23 -3.99
CA SER A 37 0.26 -19.43 -3.99
C SER A 37 -0.37 -19.03 -5.33
N PRO A 38 -1.33 -19.82 -5.88
CA PRO A 38 -2.06 -19.43 -7.09
C PRO A 38 -2.91 -18.17 -6.90
N GLU A 39 -3.25 -17.81 -5.65
CA GLU A 39 -4.02 -16.61 -5.30
C GLU A 39 -3.19 -15.30 -5.41
N GLY A 40 -1.89 -15.40 -5.67
CA GLY A 40 -1.00 -14.27 -5.93
C GLY A 40 0.01 -13.98 -4.83
N TYR A 41 0.72 -12.87 -5.00
CA TYR A 41 1.78 -12.43 -4.10
C TYR A 41 1.19 -11.75 -2.86
N LEU A 42 1.97 -11.73 -1.78
CA LEU A 42 1.65 -10.95 -0.58
C LEU A 42 2.29 -9.57 -0.66
N PHE A 43 1.46 -8.53 -0.70
CA PHE A 43 1.85 -7.13 -0.72
C PHE A 43 1.66 -6.50 0.65
N LYS A 44 2.75 -6.02 1.25
CA LYS A 44 2.69 -5.35 2.54
C LYS A 44 1.98 -4.00 2.40
N VAL A 45 0.88 -3.83 3.12
CA VAL A 45 0.15 -2.56 3.21
C VAL A 45 0.35 -1.85 4.54
N GLU A 46 0.69 -2.60 5.59
CA GLU A 46 1.07 -2.08 6.90
C GLU A 46 2.03 -3.08 7.57
N LYS A 47 2.75 -2.68 8.62
CA LYS A 47 3.53 -3.62 9.44
C LYS A 47 2.63 -4.78 9.90
N GLY A 48 3.00 -6.01 9.56
CA GLY A 48 2.24 -7.20 9.92
C GLY A 48 1.04 -7.51 9.02
N VAL A 49 0.60 -6.58 8.17
CA VAL A 49 -0.63 -6.70 7.36
C VAL A 49 -0.28 -6.72 5.89
N PHE A 50 -0.71 -7.79 5.22
CA PHE A 50 -0.44 -8.04 3.82
C PHE A 50 -1.75 -8.22 3.06
N VAL A 51 -1.75 -7.87 1.78
CA VAL A 51 -2.82 -8.16 0.82
C VAL A 51 -2.34 -9.28 -0.11
N GLN A 52 -3.10 -10.35 -0.27
CA GLN A 52 -2.78 -11.42 -1.20
C GLN A 52 -3.69 -11.35 -2.42
N THR A 53 -3.13 -11.01 -3.59
CA THR A 53 -3.91 -10.85 -4.82
C THR A 53 -3.01 -10.77 -6.05
N HIS A 54 -3.61 -10.77 -7.24
CA HIS A 54 -2.98 -10.34 -8.50
C HIS A 54 -3.43 -8.94 -8.95
N SER A 55 -4.43 -8.36 -8.28
CA SER A 55 -5.06 -7.09 -8.67
C SER A 55 -4.43 -5.89 -7.97
N GLU A 56 -3.84 -4.96 -8.73
CA GLU A 56 -3.33 -3.68 -8.23
C GLU A 56 -4.46 -2.84 -7.62
N ASP A 57 -5.62 -2.79 -8.27
CA ASP A 57 -6.77 -2.02 -7.80
C ASP A 57 -7.24 -2.52 -6.44
N TYR A 58 -7.16 -3.84 -6.21
CA TYR A 58 -7.49 -4.43 -4.92
C TYR A 58 -6.52 -4.00 -3.81
N ILE A 59 -5.21 -4.02 -4.09
CA ILE A 59 -4.18 -3.56 -3.14
C ILE A 59 -4.39 -2.08 -2.81
N LEU A 60 -4.62 -1.25 -3.82
CA LEU A 60 -4.86 0.18 -3.65
C LEU A 60 -6.16 0.46 -2.89
N GLY A 61 -7.22 -0.34 -3.13
CA GLY A 61 -8.48 -0.24 -2.41
C GLY A 61 -8.29 -0.47 -0.92
N ILE A 62 -7.68 -1.61 -0.54
CA ILE A 62 -7.40 -1.92 0.87
C ILE A 62 -6.48 -0.88 1.52
N ALA A 63 -5.43 -0.43 0.81
CA ALA A 63 -4.55 0.60 1.33
C ALA A 63 -5.29 1.92 1.63
N ARG A 64 -6.24 2.34 0.78
CA ARG A 64 -7.07 3.54 1.02
C ARG A 64 -7.95 3.37 2.25
N LEU A 65 -8.57 2.21 2.45
CA LEU A 65 -9.38 1.93 3.64
C LEU A 65 -8.54 1.95 4.92
N ILE A 66 -7.32 1.40 4.88
CA ILE A 66 -6.37 1.48 6.01
C ILE A 66 -6.01 2.94 6.33
N GLU A 67 -5.77 3.78 5.32
CA GLU A 67 -5.49 5.20 5.54
C GLU A 67 -6.70 5.97 6.07
N GLN A 68 -7.91 5.64 5.61
CA GLN A 68 -9.14 6.22 6.16
C GLN A 68 -9.33 5.83 7.63
N LEU A 69 -9.10 4.55 7.98
CA LEU A 69 -9.08 4.09 9.38
C LEU A 69 -8.12 4.92 10.23
N LYS A 70 -6.91 5.16 9.73
CA LYS A 70 -5.88 5.96 10.43
C LYS A 70 -6.24 7.44 10.61
N ARG A 71 -7.34 7.95 10.05
CA ARG A 71 -7.82 9.31 10.37
C ARG A 71 -8.44 9.41 11.76
N THR A 72 -8.91 8.27 12.28
CA THR A 72 -9.62 8.19 13.56
C THR A 72 -8.71 7.70 14.68
N ARG A 73 -9.03 8.03 15.93
CA ARG A 73 -8.27 7.55 17.10
C ARG A 73 -8.47 6.05 17.28
N THR A 74 -9.68 5.57 17.05
CA THR A 74 -10.07 4.15 17.14
C THR A 74 -9.39 3.35 16.04
N GLY A 75 -9.40 3.80 14.79
CA GLY A 75 -8.73 3.11 13.69
C GLY A 75 -7.20 3.09 13.84
N LYS A 76 -6.56 4.19 14.28
CA LYS A 76 -5.12 4.16 14.66
C LYS A 76 -4.82 3.12 15.74
N ALA A 77 -5.72 2.94 16.71
CA ALA A 77 -5.57 1.94 17.76
C ALA A 77 -5.72 0.52 17.21
N ILE A 78 -6.73 0.24 16.37
CA ILE A 78 -6.91 -1.06 15.70
C ILE A 78 -5.65 -1.42 14.90
N ILE A 79 -5.19 -0.52 14.02
CA ILE A 79 -4.00 -0.75 13.19
C ILE A 79 -2.77 -0.96 14.08
N GLY A 80 -2.55 -0.10 15.08
CA GLY A 80 -1.42 -0.24 15.99
C GLY A 80 -1.41 -1.58 16.74
N GLN A 81 -2.57 -2.08 17.16
CA GLN A 81 -2.72 -3.37 17.84
C GLN A 81 -2.43 -4.53 16.89
N VAL A 82 -3.05 -4.57 15.71
CA VAL A 82 -2.82 -5.61 14.69
C VAL A 82 -1.35 -5.65 14.23
N SER A 83 -0.73 -4.48 14.04
CA SER A 83 0.67 -4.39 13.61
C SER A 83 1.69 -4.80 14.66
N SER A 84 1.28 -4.84 15.94
CA SER A 84 2.18 -5.06 17.06
C SER A 84 1.99 -6.43 17.71
N TYR A 85 0.78 -6.98 17.69
CA TYR A 85 0.50 -8.29 18.25
C TYR A 85 0.96 -9.40 17.31
N GLN A 86 1.67 -10.37 17.89
CA GLN A 86 2.14 -11.56 17.18
C GLN A 86 1.75 -12.81 17.94
N PRO A 87 1.48 -13.93 17.27
CA PRO A 87 1.40 -15.23 17.92
C PRO A 87 2.67 -15.52 18.73
N ILE A 88 2.48 -15.99 19.96
CA ILE A 88 3.56 -16.46 20.83
C ILE A 88 3.47 -17.99 20.96
N SER A 89 4.55 -18.60 21.42
CA SER A 89 4.58 -20.04 21.72
C SER A 89 4.69 -20.28 23.22
N LEU A 90 4.47 -21.53 23.60
CA LEU A 90 5.00 -22.05 24.85
C LEU A 90 6.53 -22.24 24.71
N PRO A 91 7.29 -22.24 25.82
CA PRO A 91 8.72 -22.55 25.78
C PRO A 91 9.00 -23.83 25.00
N THR A 92 10.05 -23.82 24.20
CA THR A 92 10.51 -24.93 23.34
C THR A 92 9.50 -25.46 22.30
N LYS A 93 8.31 -24.87 22.20
CA LYS A 93 7.30 -25.19 21.19
C LYS A 93 7.31 -24.19 20.04
N PRO A 94 6.92 -24.62 18.82
CA PRO A 94 6.74 -23.69 17.71
C PRO A 94 5.56 -22.76 18.00
N ARG A 95 5.62 -21.54 17.44
CA ARG A 95 4.47 -20.63 17.40
C ARG A 95 3.63 -20.90 16.15
N ALA A 96 2.37 -20.49 16.20
CA ALA A 96 1.51 -20.52 15.02
C ALA A 96 2.03 -19.54 13.95
N LEU A 97 2.15 -20.03 12.71
CA LEU A 97 2.56 -19.27 11.54
C LEU A 97 1.50 -19.38 10.45
N ALA A 98 1.48 -18.38 9.55
CA ALA A 98 0.52 -18.31 8.45
C ALA A 98 0.81 -19.37 7.38
N PHE A 99 2.09 -19.70 7.19
CA PHE A 99 2.58 -20.62 6.17
C PHE A 99 3.72 -21.48 6.74
N SER A 100 3.74 -22.78 6.41
CA SER A 100 4.76 -23.74 6.90
C SER A 100 5.91 -23.97 5.93
N ASP A 101 5.64 -23.93 4.61
CA ASP A 101 6.61 -24.19 3.55
C ASP A 101 6.44 -23.14 2.45
N THR A 102 7.38 -22.20 2.36
CA THR A 102 7.41 -21.26 1.24
C THR A 102 8.84 -21.10 0.75
N ARG A 103 9.00 -20.66 -0.50
CA ARG A 103 10.31 -20.22 -1.03
C ARG A 103 10.86 -18.99 -0.31
N SER A 104 10.04 -18.35 0.52
CA SER A 104 10.40 -17.15 1.28
C SER A 104 11.13 -17.51 2.58
N SER A 105 11.95 -16.58 3.08
CA SER A 105 12.71 -16.81 4.31
C SER A 105 11.79 -16.96 5.52
N LEU A 106 12.17 -17.80 6.49
CA LEU A 106 11.43 -17.97 7.74
C LEU A 106 11.15 -16.63 8.41
N GLN A 107 12.12 -15.71 8.38
CA GLN A 107 11.99 -14.36 8.93
C GLN A 107 10.90 -13.52 8.23
N ALA A 108 10.65 -13.72 6.93
CA ALA A 108 9.57 -13.04 6.23
C ALA A 108 8.20 -13.55 6.70
N ILE A 109 8.04 -14.88 6.81
CA ILE A 109 6.81 -15.54 7.25
C ILE A 109 6.44 -15.13 8.68
N GLU A 110 7.44 -15.06 9.55
CA GLU A 110 7.32 -14.66 10.95
C GLU A 110 6.76 -13.25 11.17
N ASN A 111 6.79 -12.41 10.14
CA ASN A 111 6.27 -11.04 10.16
C ASN A 111 4.87 -10.92 9.53
N ILE A 112 4.25 -12.03 9.10
CA ILE A 112 2.90 -12.04 8.55
C ILE A 112 1.91 -12.28 9.70
N HIS A 113 1.12 -11.26 10.03
CA HIS A 113 0.13 -11.32 11.09
C HIS A 113 -1.28 -11.49 10.49
N VAL A 114 -1.59 -10.66 9.49
CA VAL A 114 -2.90 -10.64 8.83
C VAL A 114 -2.70 -10.65 7.33
N VAL A 115 -3.49 -11.47 6.64
CA VAL A 115 -3.56 -11.49 5.18
C VAL A 115 -4.97 -11.10 4.73
N ILE A 116 -5.10 -10.08 3.91
CA ILE A 116 -6.38 -9.64 3.34
C ILE A 116 -6.48 -10.17 1.91
N ARG A 117 -7.56 -10.90 1.61
CA ARG A 117 -7.84 -11.53 0.31
C ARG A 117 -9.12 -10.99 -0.30
N PRO A 118 -9.23 -10.94 -1.64
CA PRO A 118 -10.51 -10.74 -2.30
C PRO A 118 -11.55 -11.78 -1.87
N PRO A 119 -12.85 -11.52 -2.10
CA PRO A 119 -13.90 -12.47 -1.81
C PRO A 119 -13.67 -13.83 -2.49
N SER A 120 -13.93 -14.92 -1.78
CA SER A 120 -13.74 -16.28 -2.31
C SER A 120 -14.62 -17.30 -1.58
N GLY A 121 -15.15 -18.30 -2.28
CA GLY A 121 -15.91 -19.39 -1.67
C GLY A 121 -17.12 -18.94 -0.83
N GLY A 122 -17.79 -17.86 -1.23
CA GLY A 122 -18.91 -17.27 -0.49
C GLY A 122 -18.52 -16.34 0.67
N LYS A 123 -17.22 -16.20 0.97
CA LYS A 123 -16.68 -15.33 2.03
C LYS A 123 -16.43 -13.94 1.47
N ARG A 124 -17.01 -12.91 2.11
CA ARG A 124 -16.94 -11.51 1.66
C ARG A 124 -16.53 -10.51 2.74
N PHE A 125 -16.99 -10.71 3.97
CA PHE A 125 -16.64 -9.89 5.14
C PHE A 125 -16.50 -10.86 6.31
N VAL A 126 -15.34 -11.52 6.36
CA VAL A 126 -15.09 -12.53 7.39
C VAL A 126 -13.62 -12.69 7.66
N THR A 127 -13.31 -12.83 8.95
CA THR A 127 -11.99 -13.13 9.45
C THR A 127 -11.92 -14.56 9.96
N GLU A 128 -10.90 -15.30 9.54
CA GLU A 128 -10.65 -16.69 9.92
C GLU A 128 -9.19 -16.89 10.35
N PRO A 129 -8.88 -17.93 11.14
CA PRO A 129 -7.51 -18.28 11.44
C PRO A 129 -6.77 -18.72 10.15
N LEU A 130 -5.58 -18.16 9.93
CA LEU A 130 -4.65 -18.57 8.88
C LEU A 130 -3.51 -19.33 9.54
N ILE A 131 -3.69 -20.64 9.67
CA ILE A 131 -2.74 -21.53 10.37
C ILE A 131 -2.15 -22.56 9.42
N SER A 132 -0.85 -22.76 9.53
CA SER A 132 -0.13 -23.76 8.74
C SER A 132 -0.39 -25.20 9.18
N HIS A 133 -0.90 -25.41 10.40
CA HIS A 133 -1.22 -26.72 10.95
C HIS A 133 -2.42 -26.63 11.90
N PHE A 134 -3.33 -27.62 11.85
CA PHE A 134 -4.59 -27.60 12.59
C PHE A 134 -4.40 -27.63 14.12
N ASP A 135 -3.30 -28.19 14.61
CA ASP A 135 -2.95 -28.21 16.05
C ASP A 135 -2.87 -26.81 16.68
N PHE A 136 -2.74 -25.75 15.87
CA PHE A 136 -2.76 -24.37 16.35
C PHE A 136 -4.17 -23.80 16.51
N ALA A 137 -5.24 -24.48 16.08
CA ALA A 137 -6.62 -23.98 16.21
C ALA A 137 -7.00 -23.59 17.66
N PRO A 138 -6.62 -24.35 18.71
CA PRO A 138 -6.89 -23.96 20.10
C PRO A 138 -6.19 -22.66 20.52
N HIS A 139 -5.17 -22.21 19.78
CA HIS A 139 -4.40 -21.01 20.13
C HIS A 139 -5.19 -19.71 19.93
N GLN A 140 -6.29 -19.74 19.17
CA GLN A 140 -7.12 -18.57 18.89
C GLN A 140 -7.73 -17.91 20.14
N SER A 141 -7.90 -18.67 21.23
CA SER A 141 -8.60 -18.20 22.44
C SER A 141 -7.87 -18.54 23.76
N ASN A 142 -6.64 -19.05 23.72
CA ASN A 142 -5.90 -19.47 24.92
C ASN A 142 -4.73 -18.54 25.31
N GLY A 143 -4.61 -17.38 24.67
CA GLY A 143 -3.53 -16.40 24.90
C GLY A 143 -2.29 -16.59 24.02
N LEU A 144 -2.16 -17.70 23.26
CA LEU A 144 -1.02 -17.91 22.36
C LEU A 144 -1.18 -17.15 21.04
N GLY A 145 -2.39 -17.22 20.46
CA GLY A 145 -2.77 -16.52 19.23
C GLY A 145 -2.34 -17.22 17.96
N VAL A 146 -2.94 -16.78 16.86
CA VAL A 146 -2.74 -17.27 15.50
C VAL A 146 -2.78 -16.12 14.49
N PRO A 147 -2.07 -16.20 13.37
CA PRO A 147 -2.30 -15.30 12.24
C PRO A 147 -3.71 -15.49 11.70
N SER A 148 -4.20 -14.49 10.96
CA SER A 148 -5.56 -14.52 10.41
C SER A 148 -5.59 -14.12 8.94
N VAL A 149 -6.64 -14.57 8.26
CA VAL A 149 -7.01 -14.14 6.92
C VAL A 149 -8.33 -13.40 6.99
N ILE A 150 -8.43 -12.28 6.28
CA ILE A 150 -9.65 -11.52 6.09
C ILE A 150 -10.06 -11.66 4.63
N TYR A 151 -11.25 -12.18 4.36
CA TYR A 151 -11.87 -12.05 3.05
C TYR A 151 -12.69 -10.77 3.06
N PHE A 152 -12.34 -9.82 2.18
CA PHE A 152 -12.91 -8.49 2.17
C PHE A 152 -13.37 -8.09 0.77
N ASP A 153 -14.60 -7.61 0.62
CA ASP A 153 -15.10 -7.06 -0.64
C ASP A 153 -14.88 -5.55 -0.66
N ILE A 154 -14.14 -5.05 -1.65
CA ILE A 154 -13.92 -3.60 -1.86
C ILE A 154 -14.85 -3.03 -2.93
N GLU A 155 -15.52 -3.87 -3.71
CA GLU A 155 -16.40 -3.46 -4.80
C GLU A 155 -17.82 -3.27 -4.29
N ASN A 156 -18.20 -4.04 -3.29
CA ASN A 156 -19.51 -3.97 -2.66
C ASN A 156 -19.38 -3.75 -1.16
N THR A 157 -20.43 -3.18 -0.57
CA THR A 157 -20.66 -3.15 0.87
C THR A 157 -22.06 -3.70 1.17
N VAL A 158 -22.41 -3.81 2.45
CA VAL A 158 -23.71 -4.29 2.93
C VAL A 158 -24.56 -3.16 3.45
N LEU A 159 -25.87 -3.20 3.16
CA LEU A 159 -26.84 -2.31 3.77
C LEU A 159 -27.03 -2.65 5.24
N ILE A 160 -27.25 -1.63 6.06
CA ILE A 160 -27.71 -1.80 7.42
C ILE A 160 -29.13 -2.38 7.34
N PRO A 161 -29.42 -3.54 7.99
CA PRO A 161 -30.74 -4.15 7.94
C PRO A 161 -31.85 -3.16 8.34
N GLY A 162 -32.94 -3.13 7.56
CA GLY A 162 -34.04 -2.19 7.76
C GLY A 162 -33.74 -0.72 7.42
N SER A 163 -32.61 -0.44 6.76
CA SER A 163 -32.19 0.90 6.35
C SER A 163 -31.80 0.94 4.87
N SER A 164 -31.88 2.13 4.27
CA SER A 164 -31.33 2.39 2.93
C SER A 164 -29.85 2.82 2.97
N ARG A 165 -29.25 2.87 4.17
CA ARG A 165 -27.86 3.27 4.38
C ARG A 165 -26.94 2.06 4.39
N ALA A 166 -25.76 2.21 3.82
CA ALA A 166 -24.73 1.19 3.78
C ALA A 166 -23.78 1.29 4.97
N ILE A 167 -23.18 0.16 5.37
CA ILE A 167 -22.02 0.18 6.26
C ILE A 167 -20.84 0.79 5.50
N GLU A 168 -20.21 1.80 6.08
CA GLU A 168 -19.02 2.43 5.53
C GLU A 168 -17.89 1.37 5.34
N PRO A 169 -17.28 1.23 4.15
CA PRO A 169 -16.28 0.18 3.89
C PRO A 169 -15.10 0.18 4.86
N ALA A 170 -14.63 1.35 5.30
CA ALA A 170 -13.58 1.43 6.32
C ALA A 170 -14.05 0.93 7.69
N VAL A 171 -15.31 1.16 8.06
CA VAL A 171 -15.90 0.61 9.29
C VAL A 171 -15.96 -0.91 9.21
N ALA A 172 -16.40 -1.46 8.07
CA ALA A 172 -16.42 -2.91 7.83
C ALA A 172 -15.02 -3.53 7.91
N LEU A 173 -14.01 -2.91 7.28
CA LEU A 173 -12.62 -3.40 7.39
C LEU A 173 -12.11 -3.31 8.83
N GLY A 174 -12.46 -2.24 9.54
CA GLY A 174 -12.12 -2.07 10.95
C GLY A 174 -12.72 -3.17 11.84
N HIS A 175 -13.96 -3.59 11.57
CA HIS A 175 -14.61 -4.72 12.24
C HIS A 175 -13.79 -6.02 12.04
N GLU A 176 -13.41 -6.33 10.81
CA GLU A 176 -12.61 -7.53 10.53
C GLU A 176 -11.21 -7.46 11.16
N LEU A 177 -10.58 -6.29 11.17
CA LEU A 177 -9.29 -6.09 11.83
C LEU A 177 -9.36 -6.23 13.36
N ILE A 178 -10.53 -5.96 13.97
CA ILE A 178 -10.78 -6.23 15.39
C ILE A 178 -10.74 -7.74 15.65
N HIS A 179 -11.41 -8.55 14.83
CA HIS A 179 -11.34 -10.01 14.91
C HIS A 179 -9.90 -10.49 14.71
N ALA A 180 -9.19 -9.94 13.73
CA ALA A 180 -7.79 -10.27 13.47
C ALA A 180 -6.89 -9.98 14.69
N ARG A 181 -7.09 -8.85 15.36
CA ARG A 181 -6.43 -8.49 16.62
C ARG A 181 -6.70 -9.51 17.72
N ASP A 182 -7.94 -9.98 17.82
CA ASP A 182 -8.34 -10.99 18.81
C ASP A 182 -7.70 -12.35 18.51
N TYR A 183 -7.66 -12.78 17.24
CA TYR A 183 -6.89 -13.96 16.81
C TYR A 183 -5.40 -13.87 17.16
N LEU A 184 -4.75 -12.76 16.83
CA LEU A 184 -3.30 -12.57 17.04
C LEU A 184 -2.88 -12.62 18.51
N SER A 185 -3.76 -12.13 19.39
CA SER A 185 -3.54 -12.15 20.84
C SER A 185 -3.97 -13.46 21.49
N GLY A 186 -4.60 -14.39 20.75
CA GLY A 186 -5.21 -15.59 21.34
C GLY A 186 -6.37 -15.24 22.25
N GLY A 187 -7.03 -14.12 21.95
CA GLY A 187 -8.04 -13.47 22.76
C GLY A 187 -9.44 -13.51 22.17
N LEU A 188 -9.67 -14.36 21.17
CA LEU A 188 -10.99 -14.48 20.54
C LEU A 188 -12.05 -14.81 21.60
N PRO A 189 -13.08 -13.98 21.77
CA PRO A 189 -14.17 -14.28 22.69
C PRO A 189 -14.88 -15.58 22.31
N VAL A 190 -15.06 -16.48 23.27
CA VAL A 190 -15.69 -17.80 23.08
C VAL A 190 -17.07 -17.83 23.71
N GLY A 191 -18.00 -18.54 23.08
CA GLY A 191 -19.39 -18.66 23.54
C GLY A 191 -20.32 -17.63 22.89
N SER A 192 -21.53 -17.54 23.43
CA SER A 192 -22.59 -16.65 22.94
C SER A 192 -23.38 -16.03 24.09
N GLN A 193 -24.06 -14.93 23.79
CA GLN A 193 -24.98 -14.25 24.68
C GLN A 193 -26.38 -14.26 24.07
N ARG A 194 -27.40 -14.59 24.88
CA ARG A 194 -28.79 -14.46 24.46
C ARG A 194 -29.15 -12.99 24.33
N ILE A 195 -29.62 -12.61 23.17
CA ILE A 195 -30.08 -11.27 22.80
C ILE A 195 -31.57 -11.34 22.50
N ARG A 196 -32.30 -10.31 22.90
CA ARG A 196 -33.69 -10.07 22.53
C ARG A 196 -33.76 -8.70 21.87
N HIS A 197 -34.17 -8.65 20.61
CA HIS A 197 -34.21 -7.40 19.83
C HIS A 197 -35.38 -7.36 18.84
N ARG A 198 -35.82 -6.16 18.46
CA ARG A 198 -36.82 -6.00 17.39
C ARG A 198 -36.18 -6.25 16.04
N ALA A 199 -36.80 -7.10 15.22
CA ALA A 199 -36.36 -7.40 13.87
C ALA A 199 -36.45 -6.15 12.98
N PRO A 200 -35.35 -5.72 12.33
CA PRO A 200 -35.37 -4.54 11.46
C PRO A 200 -36.00 -4.81 10.09
N GLN A 201 -36.10 -6.08 9.69
CA GLN A 201 -36.74 -6.57 8.46
C GLN A 201 -37.12 -8.05 8.62
N GLN A 202 -37.85 -8.62 7.66
CA GLN A 202 -38.20 -10.04 7.63
C GLN A 202 -36.95 -10.92 7.64
N GLY A 203 -37.02 -12.07 8.32
CA GLY A 203 -35.93 -13.03 8.39
C GLY A 203 -36.38 -14.38 8.93
N VAL A 204 -35.41 -15.21 9.31
CA VAL A 204 -35.63 -16.58 9.80
C VAL A 204 -34.88 -16.77 11.12
N ASN A 205 -35.50 -17.41 12.11
CA ASN A 205 -34.84 -17.71 13.36
C ASN A 205 -33.94 -18.96 13.26
N HIS A 206 -33.27 -19.32 14.36
CA HIS A 206 -32.32 -20.44 14.40
C HIS A 206 -32.94 -21.83 14.22
N ILE A 207 -34.28 -21.95 14.31
CA ILE A 207 -35.03 -23.20 14.05
C ILE A 207 -35.76 -23.20 12.70
N GLY A 208 -35.57 -22.16 11.88
CA GLY A 208 -36.14 -22.10 10.52
C GLY A 208 -37.51 -21.44 10.42
N GLU A 209 -38.04 -20.84 11.50
CA GLU A 209 -39.32 -20.12 11.46
C GLU A 209 -39.11 -18.67 11.01
N GLU A 210 -39.99 -18.20 10.12
CA GLU A 210 -39.98 -16.81 9.65
C GLU A 210 -40.44 -15.86 10.76
N PHE A 211 -39.86 -14.66 10.78
CA PHE A 211 -40.34 -13.54 11.58
C PHE A 211 -40.49 -12.29 10.70
N GLU A 212 -41.41 -11.42 11.07
CA GLU A 212 -41.72 -10.20 10.34
C GLU A 212 -40.92 -9.00 10.88
N GLN A 213 -40.89 -7.92 10.10
CA GLN A 213 -40.34 -6.66 10.56
C GLN A 213 -41.09 -6.16 11.82
N GLY A 214 -40.35 -5.80 12.86
CA GLY A 214 -40.89 -5.28 14.12
C GLY A 214 -41.10 -6.33 15.21
N ASP A 215 -41.07 -7.62 14.86
CA ASP A 215 -41.20 -8.73 15.80
C ASP A 215 -40.08 -8.74 16.84
N MET A 216 -40.41 -9.16 18.06
CA MET A 216 -39.41 -9.37 19.11
C MET A 216 -38.76 -10.74 18.92
N VAL A 217 -37.53 -10.76 18.41
CA VAL A 217 -36.78 -12.00 18.14
C VAL A 217 -35.73 -12.23 19.22
N GLU A 218 -35.64 -13.47 19.68
CA GLU A 218 -34.60 -13.93 20.60
C GLU A 218 -33.63 -14.88 19.90
N PHE A 219 -32.33 -14.62 20.08
CA PHE A 219 -31.27 -15.42 19.46
C PHE A 219 -29.98 -15.36 20.26
N ASN A 220 -29.08 -16.31 20.01
CA ASN A 220 -27.75 -16.33 20.62
C ASN A 220 -26.75 -15.63 19.69
N LEU A 221 -26.20 -14.50 20.13
CA LEU A 221 -25.15 -13.79 19.40
C LEU A 221 -23.78 -14.23 19.91
N MET A 222 -22.89 -14.60 19.01
CA MET A 222 -21.51 -14.97 19.35
C MET A 222 -20.81 -13.79 20.04
N LEU A 223 -20.11 -14.06 21.15
CA LEU A 223 -19.48 -12.99 21.93
C LEU A 223 -18.47 -12.17 21.11
N ARG A 224 -17.78 -12.80 20.14
CA ARG A 224 -16.86 -12.09 19.25
C ARG A 224 -17.57 -10.99 18.44
N GLU A 225 -18.78 -11.25 17.94
CA GLU A 225 -19.55 -10.27 17.17
C GLU A 225 -20.13 -9.20 18.08
N PHE A 226 -20.56 -9.60 19.29
CA PHE A 226 -21.04 -8.67 20.31
C PHE A 226 -19.96 -7.64 20.70
N GLU A 227 -18.74 -8.12 20.95
CA GLU A 227 -17.58 -7.31 21.32
C GLU A 227 -17.07 -6.46 20.16
N ALA A 228 -16.88 -7.06 18.97
CA ALA A 228 -16.39 -6.36 17.78
C ALA A 228 -17.33 -5.24 17.32
N THR A 229 -18.63 -5.50 17.31
CA THR A 229 -19.66 -4.49 16.98
C THR A 229 -19.68 -3.38 18.04
N GLY A 230 -19.40 -3.72 19.31
CA GLY A 230 -19.38 -2.78 20.42
C GLY A 230 -20.76 -2.54 21.04
N LEU A 231 -21.62 -3.57 21.06
CA LEU A 231 -22.97 -3.50 21.63
C LEU A 231 -22.98 -3.17 23.13
N SER A 232 -21.89 -3.52 23.84
CA SER A 232 -21.68 -3.12 25.24
C SER A 232 -21.57 -1.60 25.42
N TYR A 233 -20.99 -0.90 24.43
CA TYR A 233 -20.75 0.54 24.49
C TYR A 233 -21.99 1.37 24.13
N GLN A 234 -22.84 0.85 23.25
CA GLN A 234 -24.09 1.51 22.84
C GLN A 234 -25.03 1.77 24.04
N LYS A 235 -25.01 0.90 25.06
CA LYS A 235 -25.86 1.03 26.26
C LYS A 235 -25.32 2.01 27.31
N SER A 236 -24.10 2.53 27.16
CA SER A 236 -23.43 3.35 28.19
C SER A 236 -22.63 4.47 27.54
N VAL A 237 -23.35 5.41 26.90
CA VAL A 237 -22.82 6.57 26.17
C VAL A 237 -21.90 7.46 27.02
N THR A 238 -21.96 7.37 28.35
CA THR A 238 -21.30 8.28 29.29
C THR A 238 -20.02 7.75 29.94
N LYS A 239 -19.62 6.49 29.71
CA LYS A 239 -18.38 5.95 30.30
C LYS A 239 -17.17 6.14 29.38
N PRO A 240 -15.96 6.39 29.95
CA PRO A 240 -14.73 6.36 29.18
C PRO A 240 -14.57 5.06 28.39
N LYS A 241 -13.84 5.10 27.27
CA LYS A 241 -13.51 3.94 26.42
C LYS A 241 -12.64 2.93 27.20
N GLU A 242 -13.28 2.11 28.01
CA GLU A 242 -12.64 1.06 28.79
C GLU A 242 -12.72 -0.30 28.08
N LEU A 243 -11.74 -1.15 28.33
CA LEU A 243 -11.78 -2.54 27.88
C LEU A 243 -12.94 -3.28 28.56
N THR A 244 -13.65 -4.10 27.80
CA THR A 244 -14.69 -4.99 28.31
C THR A 244 -14.09 -6.04 29.25
N ALA A 245 -14.93 -6.61 30.13
CA ALA A 245 -14.49 -7.66 31.04
C ALA A 245 -13.91 -8.87 30.27
N THR A 246 -14.56 -9.26 29.17
CA THR A 246 -14.11 -10.31 28.27
C THR A 246 -12.71 -10.04 27.73
N ARG A 247 -12.44 -8.81 27.26
CA ARG A 247 -11.13 -8.45 26.73
C ARG A 247 -10.05 -8.38 27.81
N ARG A 248 -10.37 -7.86 29.00
CA ARG A 248 -9.45 -7.87 30.16
C ARG A 248 -9.03 -9.29 30.52
N GLN A 249 -10.00 -10.21 30.61
CA GLN A 249 -9.73 -11.62 30.91
C GLN A 249 -8.83 -12.29 29.85
N SER A 250 -9.02 -11.94 28.57
CA SER A 250 -8.13 -12.41 27.50
C SER A 250 -6.69 -11.91 27.69
N ILE A 251 -6.51 -10.64 28.05
CA ILE A 251 -5.19 -10.07 28.30
C ILE A 251 -4.53 -10.76 29.49
N GLU A 252 -5.24 -10.90 30.61
CA GLU A 252 -4.78 -11.61 31.81
C GLU A 252 -4.36 -13.05 31.50
N ARG A 253 -5.15 -13.76 30.68
CA ARG A 253 -4.81 -15.12 30.24
C ARG A 253 -3.46 -15.16 29.53
N ARG A 254 -3.21 -14.21 28.62
CA ARG A 254 -1.93 -14.12 27.90
C ARG A 254 -0.79 -13.68 28.82
N GLU A 255 -1.04 -12.80 29.77
CA GLU A 255 -0.07 -12.39 30.78
C GLU A 255 0.37 -13.55 31.68
N SER A 256 -0.54 -14.48 32.00
CA SER A 256 -0.21 -15.66 32.83
C SER A 256 0.88 -16.55 32.22
N LEU A 257 1.07 -16.51 30.90
CA LEU A 257 2.13 -17.23 30.20
C LEU A 257 3.54 -16.70 30.54
N LEU A 258 3.67 -15.48 31.08
CA LEU A 258 4.98 -14.93 31.48
C LEU A 258 5.66 -15.78 32.54
N GLN A 259 4.90 -16.34 33.50
CA GLN A 259 5.48 -17.16 34.56
C GLN A 259 6.20 -18.39 33.97
N ILE A 260 5.54 -19.08 33.03
CA ILE A 260 6.08 -20.26 32.35
C ILE A 260 7.36 -19.89 31.57
N TRP A 261 7.38 -18.70 30.94
CA TRP A 261 8.55 -18.19 30.23
C TRP A 261 9.69 -17.73 31.16
N ASP A 262 9.37 -17.18 32.33
CA ASP A 262 10.35 -16.80 33.35
C ASP A 262 11.06 -18.03 33.92
N GLU A 263 10.31 -19.09 34.24
CA GLU A 263 10.85 -20.38 34.68
C GLU A 263 11.75 -21.01 33.61
N ALA A 264 11.30 -21.04 32.35
CA ALA A 264 12.11 -21.53 31.23
C ALA A 264 13.42 -20.75 31.06
N ARG A 265 13.39 -19.42 31.25
CA ARG A 265 14.60 -18.58 31.21
C ARG A 265 15.56 -18.89 32.35
N ILE A 266 15.05 -19.04 33.57
CA ILE A 266 15.85 -19.40 34.77
C ILE A 266 16.52 -20.75 34.55
N ASN A 267 15.78 -21.72 34.02
CA ASN A 267 16.25 -23.07 33.71
C ASN A 267 17.09 -23.15 32.42
N LYS A 268 17.33 -22.02 31.74
CA LYS A 268 18.12 -21.90 30.50
C LYS A 268 17.63 -22.82 29.36
N THR A 269 16.33 -23.13 29.31
CA THR A 269 15.73 -23.98 28.26
C THR A 269 15.29 -23.19 27.02
N VAL A 270 15.39 -21.86 27.06
CA VAL A 270 15.04 -20.96 25.96
C VAL A 270 16.12 -19.89 25.76
N SER A 271 16.23 -19.34 24.55
CA SER A 271 17.18 -18.26 24.26
C SER A 271 16.76 -16.93 24.89
N LYS A 272 17.74 -16.06 25.19
CA LYS A 272 17.47 -14.68 25.64
C LYS A 272 16.64 -13.89 24.61
N ALA A 273 16.84 -14.16 23.32
CA ALA A 273 16.13 -13.48 22.24
C ALA A 273 14.65 -13.87 22.20
N ASP A 274 14.33 -15.17 22.31
CA ASP A 274 12.95 -15.66 22.32
C ASP A 274 12.19 -15.15 23.54
N TYR A 275 12.80 -15.22 24.72
CA TYR A 275 12.22 -14.67 25.94
C TYR A 275 11.94 -13.16 25.80
N LYS A 276 12.90 -12.39 25.29
CA LYS A 276 12.71 -10.94 25.06
C LYS A 276 11.56 -10.67 24.09
N ARG A 277 11.45 -11.44 23.01
CA ARG A 277 10.37 -11.32 22.02
C ARG A 277 9.00 -11.56 22.65
N VAL A 278 8.83 -12.64 23.40
CA VAL A 278 7.56 -12.97 24.06
C VAL A 278 7.20 -11.95 25.13
N ARG A 279 8.15 -11.59 26.00
CA ARG A 279 7.92 -10.57 27.04
C ARG A 279 7.52 -9.22 26.45
N THR A 280 8.15 -8.82 25.34
CA THR A 280 7.78 -7.57 24.64
C THR A 280 6.36 -7.65 24.10
N ASN A 281 5.99 -8.78 23.47
CA ASN A 281 4.64 -9.00 22.94
C ASN A 281 3.57 -8.94 24.05
N ILE A 282 3.84 -9.53 25.21
CA ILE A 282 2.90 -9.51 26.33
C ILE A 282 2.79 -8.10 26.93
N ALA A 283 3.91 -7.39 27.08
CA ALA A 283 3.92 -6.04 27.64
C ALA A 283 3.09 -5.03 26.82
N LEU A 284 2.96 -5.22 25.50
CA LEU A 284 2.16 -4.36 24.63
C LEU A 284 0.66 -4.38 24.95
N LEU A 285 0.16 -5.42 25.61
CA LEU A 285 -1.28 -5.55 25.96
C LEU A 285 -1.67 -4.66 27.13
N LYS A 286 -0.72 -4.28 28.00
CA LYS A 286 -0.97 -3.43 29.17
C LYS A 286 -1.47 -2.03 28.82
N SER A 287 -1.10 -1.54 27.64
CA SER A 287 -1.51 -0.24 27.10
C SER A 287 -2.58 -0.35 26.03
N GLU A 288 -3.29 -1.49 25.95
CA GLU A 288 -4.32 -1.70 24.95
C GLU A 288 -5.46 -0.68 25.12
N LYS A 289 -5.95 -0.18 23.98
CA LYS A 289 -7.07 0.76 23.92
C LYS A 289 -8.33 0.01 23.51
N ALA A 290 -9.46 0.33 24.13
CA ALA A 290 -10.75 -0.18 23.68
C ALA A 290 -11.09 0.28 22.26
N VAL A 291 -11.54 -0.65 21.43
CA VAL A 291 -11.88 -0.46 20.01
C VAL A 291 -13.13 -1.26 19.69
N SER A 292 -13.99 -0.74 18.82
CA SER A 292 -15.16 -1.43 18.28
C SER A 292 -15.64 -0.76 16.99
N GLU A 293 -16.47 -1.45 16.21
CA GLU A 293 -17.19 -0.91 15.05
C GLU A 293 -17.96 0.36 15.44
N TYR A 294 -18.77 0.31 16.50
CA TYR A 294 -19.54 1.46 16.98
C TYR A 294 -18.69 2.72 17.19
N HIS A 295 -17.55 2.60 17.87
CA HIS A 295 -16.65 3.75 18.08
C HIS A 295 -16.05 4.28 16.79
N LEU A 296 -15.82 3.39 15.83
CA LEU A 296 -15.23 3.71 14.55
C LEU A 296 -16.24 4.45 13.66
N SER A 297 -17.49 3.97 13.61
CA SER A 297 -18.59 4.66 12.94
C SER A 297 -18.81 6.07 13.50
N LEU A 298 -18.83 6.24 14.83
CA LEU A 298 -18.97 7.55 15.44
C LEU A 298 -17.83 8.51 15.06
N GLU A 299 -16.58 8.04 15.03
CA GLU A 299 -15.43 8.88 14.68
C GLU A 299 -15.32 9.17 13.18
N LEU A 300 -15.95 8.35 12.33
CA LEU A 300 -16.06 8.57 10.88
C LEU A 300 -17.35 9.28 10.47
N GLU A 301 -18.22 9.63 11.42
CA GLU A 301 -19.56 10.18 11.16
C GLU A 301 -20.41 9.28 10.24
N ALA A 302 -20.19 7.97 10.32
CA ALA A 302 -20.88 6.96 9.53
C ALA A 302 -22.09 6.40 10.29
N ASP A 303 -23.07 5.87 9.53
CA ASP A 303 -24.25 5.23 10.10
C ASP A 303 -23.87 4.00 10.96
N THR A 304 -24.51 3.89 12.12
CA THR A 304 -24.35 2.75 13.03
C THR A 304 -25.58 1.87 12.98
N ARG A 305 -25.38 0.55 12.89
CA ARG A 305 -26.43 -0.41 13.23
C ARG A 305 -26.62 -0.50 14.74
N ASP A 306 -27.86 -0.65 15.15
CA ASP A 306 -28.28 -0.82 16.54
C ASP A 306 -28.03 -2.25 17.08
N MET A 307 -27.89 -3.23 16.16
CA MET A 307 -27.66 -4.62 16.49
C MET A 307 -26.87 -5.34 15.39
N TYR A 308 -26.05 -6.32 15.78
CA TYR A 308 -25.49 -7.30 14.84
C TYR A 308 -26.49 -8.44 14.65
N TRP A 309 -27.03 -8.56 13.44
CA TRP A 309 -27.87 -9.70 13.05
C TRP A 309 -27.04 -10.76 12.35
N PRO A 310 -27.08 -12.04 12.77
CA PRO A 310 -26.44 -13.13 12.04
C PRO A 310 -26.94 -13.23 10.61
N GLY A 311 -26.03 -13.40 9.64
CA GLY A 311 -26.37 -13.44 8.21
C GLY A 311 -27.26 -14.62 7.80
N ASN A 312 -27.30 -15.68 8.61
CA ASN A 312 -28.23 -16.81 8.43
C ASN A 312 -29.65 -16.50 8.96
N MET A 313 -29.82 -15.44 9.76
CA MET A 313 -31.13 -14.99 10.23
C MET A 313 -31.70 -13.86 9.38
N ILE A 314 -30.86 -12.90 8.99
CA ILE A 314 -31.25 -11.78 8.13
C ILE A 314 -30.24 -11.67 7.01
N SER A 315 -30.73 -11.73 5.77
CA SER A 315 -29.90 -11.52 4.59
C SER A 315 -29.57 -10.02 4.45
N TYR A 316 -28.28 -9.70 4.40
CA TYR A 316 -27.82 -8.35 4.17
C TYR A 316 -27.81 -8.10 2.66
N ALA A 317 -28.61 -7.13 2.21
CA ALA A 317 -28.55 -6.66 0.84
C ALA A 317 -27.18 -5.98 0.58
N SER A 318 -26.65 -6.17 -0.61
CA SER A 318 -25.36 -5.62 -1.00
C SER A 318 -25.54 -4.50 -2.03
N VAL A 319 -24.73 -3.46 -1.91
CA VAL A 319 -24.71 -2.31 -2.83
C VAL A 319 -23.26 -1.98 -3.20
N PRO A 320 -23.02 -1.34 -4.36
CA PRO A 320 -21.67 -0.91 -4.73
C PRO A 320 -21.03 -0.05 -3.63
N ALA A 321 -19.77 -0.31 -3.32
CA ALA A 321 -19.04 0.44 -2.31
C ALA A 321 -18.57 1.78 -2.89
N GLU A 322 -18.86 2.87 -2.16
CA GLU A 322 -18.24 4.17 -2.42
C GLU A 322 -16.85 4.18 -1.80
N MET A 323 -15.83 3.91 -2.61
CA MET A 323 -14.45 3.98 -2.15
C MET A 323 -14.05 5.43 -1.91
N PRO A 324 -13.26 5.72 -0.85
CA PRO A 324 -12.83 7.07 -0.53
C PRO A 324 -12.24 7.78 -1.77
N SER A 325 -12.76 8.97 -2.07
CA SER A 325 -12.28 9.78 -3.19
C SER A 325 -10.79 10.08 -3.01
N SER A 326 -10.09 10.30 -4.12
CA SER A 326 -8.66 10.62 -4.14
C SER A 326 -8.29 11.96 -3.48
N ASP A 327 -9.25 12.67 -2.88
CA ASP A 327 -9.07 13.98 -2.20
C ASP A 327 -8.35 13.88 -0.85
N ILE A 328 -7.64 12.79 -0.61
CA ILE A 328 -6.72 12.65 0.52
C ILE A 328 -5.41 13.38 0.20
N GLY A 329 -5.48 14.71 0.17
CA GLY A 329 -4.37 15.62 -0.04
C GLY A 329 -3.36 15.72 1.12
N SER A 330 -3.38 14.86 2.14
CA SER A 330 -2.41 15.00 3.25
C SER A 330 -2.02 13.74 4.05
N ALA A 331 -2.41 12.52 3.64
CA ALA A 331 -2.12 11.30 4.44
C ALA A 331 -1.11 10.33 3.79
N PHE A 332 -0.48 10.69 2.67
CA PHE A 332 0.57 9.86 2.06
C PHE A 332 1.98 10.09 2.64
N SER A 333 2.12 10.81 3.75
CA SER A 333 3.43 11.09 4.37
C SER A 333 3.95 9.96 5.29
N SER A 334 3.31 8.79 5.37
CA SER A 334 3.78 7.72 6.27
C SER A 334 3.72 6.28 5.76
N THR A 335 3.77 6.06 4.44
CA THR A 335 4.16 4.74 3.89
C THR A 335 5.55 4.82 3.29
N SER A 336 6.45 3.98 3.79
CA SER A 336 7.85 3.92 3.38
C SER A 336 8.03 3.82 1.87
N GLY A 337 8.57 4.89 1.27
CA GLY A 337 9.72 4.82 0.37
C GLY A 337 9.51 4.71 -1.14
N VAL A 338 8.41 4.15 -1.67
CA VAL A 338 8.37 3.88 -3.13
C VAL A 338 7.13 4.44 -3.86
N LEU A 339 5.93 4.44 -3.26
CA LEU A 339 4.71 4.87 -3.98
C LEU A 339 4.35 6.36 -3.85
N SER A 340 4.95 7.10 -2.91
CA SER A 340 4.64 8.52 -2.70
C SER A 340 5.16 9.45 -3.81
N ASN A 341 6.10 8.98 -4.63
CA ASN A 341 6.90 9.86 -5.48
C ASN A 341 6.37 10.01 -6.92
N VAL A 342 5.47 9.12 -7.37
CA VAL A 342 5.00 9.10 -8.76
C VAL A 342 3.73 9.93 -8.97
N LYS A 343 2.82 9.97 -7.98
CA LYS A 343 1.56 10.75 -8.07
C LYS A 343 1.72 12.25 -7.81
N ILE A 344 2.67 12.66 -6.95
CA ILE A 344 2.95 14.08 -6.68
C ILE A 344 3.54 14.76 -7.93
N ASN A 345 4.27 14.01 -8.75
CA ASN A 345 5.02 14.56 -9.87
C ASN A 345 4.15 14.98 -11.07
N THR A 346 3.14 14.18 -11.42
CA THR A 346 2.27 14.46 -12.59
C THR A 346 1.26 15.57 -12.33
N ARG A 347 0.76 15.69 -11.10
CA ARG A 347 -0.13 16.81 -10.70
C ARG A 347 0.62 18.14 -10.70
N VAL A 348 1.77 18.21 -10.03
CA VAL A 348 2.58 19.45 -9.99
C VAL A 348 3.07 19.81 -11.38
N LEU A 349 3.48 18.82 -12.20
CA LEU A 349 3.85 19.07 -13.60
C LEU A 349 2.65 19.58 -14.42
N GLY A 350 1.45 19.04 -14.23
CA GLY A 350 0.24 19.49 -14.92
C GLY A 350 -0.20 20.90 -14.50
N GLU A 351 -0.17 21.21 -13.21
CA GLU A 351 -0.41 22.56 -12.68
C GLU A 351 0.64 23.53 -13.25
N HIS A 352 1.92 23.14 -13.28
CA HIS A 352 3.01 23.97 -13.79
C HIS A 352 2.90 24.22 -15.31
N LEU A 353 2.56 23.21 -16.12
CA LEU A 353 2.40 23.36 -17.58
C LEU A 353 1.10 24.09 -17.99
N SER A 354 0.04 24.00 -17.18
CA SER A 354 -1.25 24.64 -17.45
C SER A 354 -1.26 26.11 -17.03
N GLN A 355 -0.58 26.47 -15.93
CA GLN A 355 -0.55 27.84 -15.40
C GLN A 355 0.19 28.83 -16.32
N TYR A 356 1.08 28.34 -17.20
CA TYR A 356 1.91 29.20 -18.04
C TYR A 356 1.80 28.81 -19.52
N PRO A 357 1.16 29.64 -20.36
CA PRO A 357 0.94 29.33 -21.78
C PRO A 357 2.23 29.29 -22.59
N ASN A 358 3.30 29.96 -22.14
CA ASN A 358 4.62 29.94 -22.77
C ASN A 358 5.59 29.06 -21.95
N SER A 359 5.27 27.77 -21.83
CA SER A 359 6.07 26.78 -21.10
C SER A 359 6.59 25.66 -22.01
N VAL A 360 7.79 25.17 -21.72
CA VAL A 360 8.45 24.08 -22.46
C VAL A 360 8.81 22.95 -21.50
N MET A 361 8.64 21.70 -21.95
CA MET A 361 9.01 20.51 -21.19
C MET A 361 10.28 19.88 -21.75
N LEU A 362 11.33 19.74 -20.93
CA LEU A 362 12.55 19.01 -21.26
C LEU A 362 12.47 17.60 -20.65
N ILE A 363 12.71 16.59 -21.48
CA ILE A 363 12.80 15.19 -21.05
C ILE A 363 14.23 14.71 -21.30
N SER A 364 14.88 14.16 -20.28
CA SER A 364 16.13 13.44 -20.51
C SER A 364 15.91 12.02 -21.02
N SER A 365 16.78 11.61 -21.94
CA SER A 365 17.00 10.22 -22.33
C SER A 365 17.22 9.22 -21.18
N SER A 366 17.68 9.67 -20.02
CA SER A 366 17.86 8.82 -18.83
C SER A 366 16.55 8.21 -18.31
N LEU A 367 15.40 8.74 -18.76
CA LEU A 367 14.07 8.23 -18.42
C LEU A 367 13.55 7.14 -19.37
N ILE A 368 14.26 6.86 -20.47
CA ILE A 368 13.88 5.83 -21.44
C ILE A 368 14.52 4.51 -21.01
N GLU A 369 13.71 3.51 -20.72
CA GLU A 369 14.20 2.16 -20.42
C GLU A 369 14.61 1.45 -21.70
N GLN A 370 15.71 0.69 -21.65
CA GLN A 370 16.08 -0.25 -22.71
C GLN A 370 15.89 -1.68 -22.21
N GLN A 371 14.94 -2.41 -22.78
CA GLN A 371 14.68 -3.81 -22.46
C GLN A 371 14.97 -4.66 -23.70
N ASN A 372 16.05 -5.45 -23.65
CA ASN A 372 16.53 -6.27 -24.78
C ASN A 372 16.76 -5.47 -26.07
N GLY A 373 17.26 -4.22 -25.96
CA GLY A 373 17.50 -3.32 -27.09
C GLY A 373 16.26 -2.61 -27.62
N PHE A 374 15.11 -2.72 -26.94
CA PHE A 374 13.90 -1.97 -27.28
C PHE A 374 13.61 -0.88 -26.24
N PRO A 375 13.32 0.35 -26.68
CA PRO A 375 12.99 1.45 -25.79
C PRO A 375 11.58 1.29 -25.20
N ARG A 376 11.41 1.71 -23.95
CA ARG A 376 10.12 1.71 -23.27
C ARG A 376 9.93 2.99 -22.46
N LEU A 377 8.72 3.56 -22.57
CA LEU A 377 8.27 4.67 -21.73
C LEU A 377 7.67 4.13 -20.43
N ASN A 378 8.14 4.64 -19.30
CA ASN A 378 7.48 4.40 -18.02
C ASN A 378 6.16 5.19 -17.92
N LYS A 379 5.32 4.82 -16.95
CA LYS A 379 3.99 5.42 -16.74
C LYS A 379 4.07 6.94 -16.52
N THR A 380 5.05 7.40 -15.74
CA THR A 380 5.25 8.82 -15.43
C THR A 380 5.54 9.64 -16.67
N LEU A 381 6.47 9.16 -17.50
CA LEU A 381 6.87 9.82 -18.74
C LEU A 381 5.74 9.81 -19.77
N LYS A 382 5.00 8.70 -19.87
CA LYS A 382 3.81 8.61 -20.73
C LYS A 382 2.75 9.65 -20.32
N THR A 383 2.47 9.78 -19.03
CA THR A 383 1.52 10.79 -18.52
C THR A 383 2.03 12.21 -18.72
N ALA A 384 3.33 12.47 -18.52
CA ALA A 384 3.92 13.79 -18.77
C ALA A 384 3.79 14.20 -20.25
N ILE A 385 4.09 13.28 -21.17
CA ILE A 385 3.92 13.49 -22.62
C ILE A 385 2.43 13.74 -22.93
N GLU A 386 1.52 12.97 -22.35
CA GLU A 386 0.07 13.17 -22.55
C GLU A 386 -0.40 14.55 -22.12
N VAL A 387 0.05 15.03 -20.95
CA VAL A 387 -0.29 16.37 -20.46
C VAL A 387 0.28 17.44 -21.39
N ALA A 388 1.54 17.33 -21.78
CA ALA A 388 2.17 18.30 -22.67
C ALA A 388 1.49 18.35 -24.04
N VAL A 389 1.12 17.19 -24.62
CA VAL A 389 0.39 17.12 -25.89
C VAL A 389 -1.01 17.73 -25.77
N LYS A 390 -1.76 17.42 -24.72
CA LYS A 390 -3.11 18.00 -24.49
C LYS A 390 -3.07 19.52 -24.31
N LEU A 391 -1.98 20.05 -23.77
CA LEU A 391 -1.78 21.48 -23.55
C LEU A 391 -1.03 22.19 -24.68
N ASP A 392 -0.72 21.47 -25.77
CA ASP A 392 0.07 21.95 -26.92
C ASP A 392 1.40 22.61 -26.49
N ARG A 393 2.12 21.96 -25.58
CA ARG A 393 3.42 22.43 -25.06
C ARG A 393 4.58 21.78 -25.80
N PRO A 394 5.59 22.56 -26.26
CA PRO A 394 6.79 21.98 -26.86
C PRO A 394 7.51 21.03 -25.91
N ILE A 395 7.93 19.89 -26.47
CA ILE A 395 8.70 18.84 -25.80
C ILE A 395 10.11 18.83 -26.39
N VAL A 396 11.10 19.10 -25.55
CA VAL A 396 12.52 19.05 -25.90
C VAL A 396 13.10 17.76 -25.31
N PHE A 397 13.55 16.85 -26.17
CA PHE A 397 14.22 15.63 -25.70
C PHE A 397 15.74 15.83 -25.70
N LEU A 398 16.33 15.68 -24.52
CA LEU A 398 17.76 15.79 -24.28
C LEU A 398 18.42 14.44 -24.50
N GLN A 399 19.26 14.37 -25.54
CA GLN A 399 20.15 13.25 -25.78
C GLN A 399 21.33 13.35 -24.81
N GLY A 400 21.15 12.80 -23.60
CA GLY A 400 22.17 12.75 -22.56
C GLY A 400 23.18 11.63 -22.76
N ASP A 401 24.10 11.48 -21.81
CA ASP A 401 25.21 10.50 -21.86
C ASP A 401 24.75 9.06 -22.09
N HIS A 402 23.56 8.70 -21.57
CA HIS A 402 23.00 7.38 -21.82
C HIS A 402 22.61 7.20 -23.29
N PHE A 403 21.99 8.18 -23.93
CA PHE A 403 21.56 8.10 -25.32
C PHE A 403 22.73 7.94 -26.29
N SER A 404 23.85 8.62 -26.04
CA SER A 404 25.06 8.53 -26.86
C SER A 404 25.73 7.16 -26.79
N THR A 405 25.52 6.42 -25.69
CA THR A 405 26.04 5.04 -25.53
C THR A 405 25.21 3.97 -26.26
N LEU A 406 23.99 4.30 -26.70
CA LEU A 406 23.11 3.37 -27.42
C LEU A 406 23.61 3.10 -28.84
N SER A 407 23.34 1.90 -29.36
CA SER A 407 23.56 1.60 -30.77
C SER A 407 22.68 2.50 -31.65
N ARG A 408 23.09 2.71 -32.91
CA ARG A 408 22.31 3.52 -33.88
C ARG A 408 20.88 2.98 -34.06
N SER A 409 20.69 1.67 -34.00
CA SER A 409 19.37 1.03 -34.01
C SER A 409 18.51 1.41 -32.80
N GLU A 410 19.08 1.36 -31.59
CA GLU A 410 18.38 1.70 -30.35
C GLU A 410 18.04 3.19 -30.27
N GLN A 411 18.94 4.07 -30.73
CA GLN A 411 18.67 5.50 -30.85
C GLN A 411 17.50 5.76 -31.79
N THR A 412 17.51 5.13 -32.98
CA THR A 412 16.44 5.27 -33.98
C THR A 412 15.11 4.76 -33.43
N MET A 413 15.09 3.61 -32.77
CA MET A 413 13.89 3.06 -32.14
C MET A 413 13.36 3.99 -31.03
N THR A 414 14.26 4.60 -30.25
CA THR A 414 13.88 5.50 -29.15
C THR A 414 13.17 6.73 -29.67
N ILE A 415 13.70 7.33 -30.74
CA ILE A 415 13.08 8.47 -31.42
C ILE A 415 11.72 8.07 -31.99
N ALA A 416 11.65 6.97 -32.74
CA ALA A 416 10.41 6.48 -33.33
C ALA A 416 9.33 6.17 -32.29
N MET A 417 9.72 5.64 -31.12
CA MET A 417 8.78 5.39 -30.01
C MET A 417 8.21 6.70 -29.45
N LEU A 418 9.04 7.73 -29.27
CA LEU A 418 8.59 9.03 -28.76
C LEU A 418 7.65 9.72 -29.76
N GLU A 419 8.04 9.76 -31.04
CA GLU A 419 7.21 10.31 -32.11
C GLU A 419 5.88 9.58 -32.24
N LYS A 420 5.89 8.23 -32.18
CA LYS A 420 4.67 7.42 -32.21
C LYS A 420 3.79 7.69 -30.99
N SER A 421 4.38 7.86 -29.81
CA SER A 421 3.64 8.15 -28.58
C SER A 421 2.94 9.50 -28.67
N ILE A 422 3.63 10.54 -29.12
CA ILE A 422 3.05 11.88 -29.33
C ILE A 422 1.95 11.85 -30.40
N SER A 423 2.22 11.20 -31.53
CA SER A 423 1.26 11.10 -32.64
C SER A 423 0.00 10.33 -32.22
N SER A 424 0.13 9.26 -31.43
CA SER A 424 -1.00 8.48 -30.92
C SER A 424 -1.93 9.26 -29.98
N LEU A 425 -1.44 10.37 -29.43
CA LEU A 425 -2.18 11.26 -28.55
C LEU A 425 -2.77 12.47 -29.29
N GLY A 426 -2.70 12.49 -30.62
CA GLY A 426 -3.19 13.59 -31.46
C GLY A 426 -2.25 14.79 -31.54
N GLY A 427 -1.03 14.68 -31.02
CA GLY A 427 -0.02 15.75 -31.09
C GLY A 427 0.64 15.86 -32.46
N ASN A 428 1.02 17.07 -32.86
CA ASN A 428 1.82 17.31 -34.06
C ASN A 428 3.27 16.89 -33.81
N GLN A 429 3.93 16.24 -34.78
CA GLN A 429 5.36 15.87 -34.68
C GLN A 429 6.27 17.08 -34.43
N LYS A 430 5.86 18.29 -34.82
CA LYS A 430 6.56 19.55 -34.53
C LYS A 430 6.66 19.88 -33.03
N ILE A 431 5.90 19.19 -32.17
CA ILE A 431 5.95 19.32 -30.72
C ILE A 431 7.26 18.73 -30.16
N LEU A 432 7.86 17.72 -30.80
CA LEU A 432 9.10 17.10 -30.35
C LEU A 432 10.33 17.75 -31.01
N THR A 433 11.24 18.30 -30.21
CA THR A 433 12.55 18.78 -30.67
C THR A 433 13.65 17.97 -30.01
N MET A 434 14.48 17.30 -30.83
CA MET A 434 15.62 16.52 -30.36
C MET A 434 16.84 17.43 -30.24
N VAL A 435 17.55 17.36 -29.11
CA VAL A 435 18.72 18.21 -28.83
C VAL A 435 19.83 17.37 -28.24
N SER A 436 21.03 17.46 -28.82
CA SER A 436 22.26 16.96 -28.22
C SER A 436 22.78 17.93 -27.16
N HIS A 437 23.29 17.39 -26.07
CA HIS A 437 23.99 18.18 -25.06
C HIS A 437 25.50 18.18 -25.37
N GLU A 438 26.06 19.35 -25.68
CA GLU A 438 27.50 19.54 -25.81
C GLU A 438 27.94 20.63 -24.81
N GLN A 439 28.89 20.31 -23.94
CA GLN A 439 29.57 21.27 -23.04
C GLN A 439 28.66 22.16 -22.16
N GLY A 440 27.55 21.64 -21.63
CA GLY A 440 26.73 22.39 -20.66
C GLY A 440 25.72 23.36 -21.27
N GLU A 441 25.61 23.44 -22.61
CA GLU A 441 24.66 24.29 -23.30
C GLU A 441 23.70 23.48 -24.20
N LEU A 442 22.46 23.97 -24.29
CA LEU A 442 21.51 23.50 -25.29
C LEU A 442 21.89 24.07 -26.66
N GLY A 443 22.03 23.22 -27.67
CA GLY A 443 22.26 23.63 -29.06
C GLY A 443 20.98 23.91 -29.84
N GLY A 444 21.10 24.69 -30.93
CA GLY A 444 20.10 24.80 -32.00
C GLY A 444 18.69 25.23 -31.59
N THR A 445 17.67 24.63 -32.22
CA THR A 445 16.23 24.93 -32.01
C THR A 445 15.79 24.69 -30.56
N GLY A 446 16.44 23.76 -29.86
CA GLY A 446 16.21 23.53 -28.42
C GLY A 446 16.54 24.76 -27.57
N ARG A 447 17.68 25.39 -27.82
CA ARG A 447 18.07 26.64 -27.16
C ARG A 447 17.05 27.75 -27.39
N TYR A 448 16.56 27.87 -28.63
CA TYR A 448 15.56 28.88 -28.98
C TYR A 448 14.23 28.66 -28.23
N LEU A 449 13.73 27.42 -28.18
CA LEU A 449 12.50 27.09 -27.45
C LEU A 449 12.65 27.35 -25.95
N VAL A 450 13.79 26.94 -25.39
CA VAL A 450 14.05 27.11 -23.96
C VAL A 450 14.23 28.59 -23.61
N SER A 451 15.05 29.36 -24.34
CA SER A 451 15.30 30.79 -24.07
C SER A 451 14.09 31.70 -24.25
N ASN A 452 13.14 31.36 -25.13
CA ASN A 452 11.92 32.13 -25.33
C ASN A 452 10.77 31.74 -24.40
N SER A 453 10.94 30.68 -23.59
CA SER A 453 9.92 30.26 -22.64
C SER A 453 9.93 31.16 -21.39
N SER A 454 8.77 31.41 -20.79
CA SER A 454 8.73 32.03 -19.45
C SER A 454 9.03 31.00 -18.35
N GLN A 455 8.91 29.71 -18.69
CA GLN A 455 8.92 28.63 -17.74
C GLN A 455 9.35 27.31 -18.37
N ILE A 456 10.13 26.55 -17.61
CA ILE A 456 10.79 25.33 -18.06
C ILE A 456 10.52 24.21 -17.07
N SER A 457 10.06 23.05 -17.54
CA SER A 457 9.89 21.84 -16.74
C SER A 457 10.87 20.76 -17.19
N ILE A 458 11.80 20.36 -16.34
CA ILE A 458 12.81 19.36 -16.65
C ILE A 458 12.47 18.04 -15.95
N LEU A 459 12.44 16.95 -16.70
CA LEU A 459 12.23 15.59 -16.21
C LEU A 459 13.48 14.75 -16.45
N SER A 460 14.08 14.22 -15.38
CA SER A 460 15.26 13.37 -15.47
C SER A 460 15.31 12.27 -14.41
N ALA A 461 16.22 11.32 -14.59
CA ALA A 461 16.62 10.42 -13.51
C ALA A 461 17.36 11.20 -12.39
N ARG A 462 17.35 10.65 -11.17
CA ARG A 462 17.83 11.30 -9.93
C ARG A 462 19.31 11.69 -9.95
N ASP A 463 20.12 11.00 -10.74
CA ASP A 463 21.59 10.99 -10.72
C ASP A 463 22.25 11.52 -11.99
N GLU A 464 21.47 12.16 -12.86
CA GLU A 464 21.99 12.65 -14.13
C GLU A 464 22.70 14.01 -14.01
N MET A 465 23.98 14.03 -14.39
CA MET A 465 24.84 15.23 -14.38
C MET A 465 24.43 16.27 -15.42
N VAL A 466 24.08 15.84 -16.63
CA VAL A 466 23.61 16.72 -17.71
C VAL A 466 22.40 17.54 -17.27
N THR A 467 21.46 16.92 -16.55
CA THR A 467 20.28 17.63 -16.05
C THR A 467 20.64 18.64 -14.96
N LEU A 468 21.59 18.32 -14.07
CA LEU A 468 22.08 19.27 -13.06
C LEU A 468 22.74 20.49 -13.73
N GLU A 469 23.62 20.26 -14.71
CA GLU A 469 24.37 21.31 -15.42
C GLU A 469 23.43 22.24 -16.21
N ILE A 470 22.46 21.67 -16.93
CA ILE A 470 21.43 22.45 -17.63
C ILE A 470 20.58 23.24 -16.62
N SER A 471 20.21 22.63 -15.50
CA SER A 471 19.40 23.31 -14.49
C SER A 471 20.14 24.47 -13.84
N GLU A 472 21.44 24.32 -13.54
CA GLU A 472 22.29 25.39 -13.03
C GLU A 472 22.48 26.52 -14.05
N SER A 473 22.66 26.17 -15.32
CA SER A 473 22.75 27.15 -16.41
C SER A 473 21.47 27.98 -16.53
N LEU A 474 20.31 27.31 -16.47
CA LEU A 474 19.00 27.96 -16.57
C LEU A 474 18.58 28.72 -15.31
N ALA A 475 19.03 28.32 -14.13
CA ALA A 475 18.73 29.01 -12.88
C ALA A 475 19.24 30.46 -12.86
N ASN A 476 20.29 30.77 -13.62
CA ASN A 476 20.81 32.13 -13.77
C ASN A 476 19.96 33.04 -14.69
N SER A 477 18.88 32.50 -15.27
CA SER A 477 17.94 33.26 -16.10
C SER A 477 16.75 33.77 -15.27
N SER A 478 15.93 34.65 -15.85
CA SER A 478 14.67 35.12 -15.23
C SER A 478 13.52 34.10 -15.32
N GLN A 479 13.77 32.93 -15.89
CA GLN A 479 12.74 31.92 -16.16
C GLN A 479 12.44 31.11 -14.90
N LYS A 480 11.17 30.69 -14.75
CA LYS A 480 10.79 29.74 -13.69
C LYS A 480 11.17 28.33 -14.08
N LEU A 481 11.84 27.62 -13.19
CA LEU A 481 12.36 26.29 -13.44
C LEU A 481 11.72 25.28 -12.49
N LEU A 482 11.05 24.27 -13.04
CA LEU A 482 10.63 23.07 -12.29
C LEU A 482 11.54 21.92 -12.67
N VAL A 483 12.33 21.43 -11.72
CA VAL A 483 13.23 20.30 -11.95
C VAL A 483 12.70 19.09 -11.20
N SER A 484 12.35 18.05 -11.94
CA SER A 484 11.81 16.81 -11.40
C SER A 484 12.78 15.65 -11.59
N ARG A 485 13.18 15.08 -10.45
CA ARG A 485 14.19 14.03 -10.33
C ARG A 485 13.53 12.70 -10.00
N LEU A 486 13.19 11.94 -11.03
CA LEU A 486 12.59 10.62 -10.94
C LEU A 486 13.63 9.58 -10.49
N GLY A 487 13.22 8.62 -9.67
CA GLY A 487 14.08 7.47 -9.37
C GLY A 487 14.31 6.65 -10.63
N GLY A 488 15.56 6.48 -11.06
CA GLY A 488 15.91 5.57 -12.14
C GLY A 488 15.53 4.12 -11.78
N ILE A 489 15.24 3.32 -12.79
CA ILE A 489 14.66 1.96 -12.61
C ILE A 489 15.73 0.89 -12.38
N SER A 490 17.00 1.15 -12.75
CA SER A 490 18.15 0.39 -12.26
C SER A 490 18.58 0.91 -10.90
N PHE A 491 17.86 0.52 -9.86
CA PHE A 491 18.17 0.88 -8.48
C PHE A 491 19.37 0.08 -7.96
N LYS A 492 20.59 0.54 -8.26
CA LYS A 492 21.69 0.42 -7.30
C LYS A 492 21.72 1.75 -6.53
N PRO A 493 21.73 1.74 -5.18
CA PRO A 493 21.90 2.96 -4.41
C PRO A 493 23.34 3.43 -4.58
N ASN A 494 23.66 4.08 -5.71
CA ASN A 494 24.82 4.93 -5.77
C ASN A 494 24.48 6.15 -4.92
N VAL A 495 25.07 6.20 -3.73
CA VAL A 495 25.09 7.39 -2.90
C VAL A 495 25.66 8.51 -3.78
N LEU A 496 24.82 9.48 -4.18
CA LEU A 496 25.29 10.66 -4.90
C LEU A 496 26.52 11.21 -4.19
N PRO A 497 27.64 11.42 -4.91
CA PRO A 497 28.82 12.06 -4.35
C PRO A 497 28.42 13.32 -3.59
N PHE A 498 29.02 13.55 -2.43
CA PHE A 498 28.68 14.68 -1.57
C PHE A 498 28.68 16.02 -2.34
N GLN A 499 29.63 16.21 -3.27
CA GLN A 499 29.70 17.37 -4.15
C GLN A 499 28.46 17.56 -5.03
N GLN A 500 27.92 16.48 -5.62
CA GLN A 500 26.69 16.56 -6.42
C GLN A 500 25.47 16.88 -5.55
N ARG A 501 25.41 16.34 -4.32
CA ARG A 501 24.32 16.67 -3.37
C ARG A 501 24.35 18.14 -2.96
N LEU A 502 25.53 18.71 -2.76
CA LEU A 502 25.69 20.13 -2.46
C LEU A 502 25.25 21.00 -3.64
N ARG A 503 25.60 20.64 -4.87
CA ARG A 503 25.15 21.34 -6.09
C ARG A 503 23.63 21.34 -6.23
N TRP A 504 22.98 20.18 -6.05
CA TRP A 504 21.51 20.10 -6.03
C TRP A 504 20.87 20.93 -4.90
N SER A 505 21.50 20.97 -3.72
CA SER A 505 21.05 21.78 -2.59
C SER A 505 21.16 23.28 -2.91
N SER A 506 22.31 23.72 -3.43
CA SER A 506 22.54 25.09 -3.87
C SER A 506 21.58 25.52 -4.98
N LEU A 507 21.28 24.63 -5.93
CA LEU A 507 20.32 24.90 -7.00
C LEU A 507 18.92 25.16 -6.44
N SER A 508 18.50 24.41 -5.42
CA SER A 508 17.18 24.55 -4.78
C SER A 508 17.03 25.81 -3.92
N GLU A 509 18.13 26.53 -3.64
CA GLU A 509 18.10 27.80 -2.93
C GLU A 509 17.78 28.98 -3.85
N ASN A 510 17.76 28.79 -5.17
CA ASN A 510 17.37 29.84 -6.11
C ASN A 510 15.85 30.06 -6.12
N ASP A 511 15.42 31.30 -5.99
CA ASP A 511 14.00 31.68 -5.87
C ASP A 511 13.14 31.31 -7.10
N ASN A 512 13.77 31.19 -8.27
CA ASN A 512 13.13 30.79 -9.52
C ASN A 512 13.12 29.27 -9.75
N VAL A 513 13.69 28.46 -8.85
CA VAL A 513 13.80 27.01 -9.00
C VAL A 513 12.90 26.27 -8.01
N THR A 514 12.01 25.44 -8.53
CA THR A 514 11.26 24.45 -7.75
C THR A 514 11.82 23.07 -8.03
N LEU A 515 12.41 22.42 -7.02
CA LEU A 515 12.93 21.07 -7.15
C LEU A 515 11.94 20.04 -6.58
N ILE A 516 11.56 19.05 -7.40
CA ILE A 516 10.80 17.87 -6.98
C ILE A 516 11.78 16.70 -6.88
N SER A 517 12.06 16.23 -5.65
CA SER A 517 12.93 15.08 -5.41
C SER A 517 12.23 13.94 -4.66
N ASN A 518 12.60 12.71 -5.00
CA ASN A 518 12.16 11.48 -4.34
C ASN A 518 12.79 11.24 -2.95
N SER A 519 13.57 12.21 -2.45
CA SER A 519 14.30 12.17 -1.18
C SER A 519 14.56 13.58 -0.69
N GLU A 520 14.53 13.81 0.63
CA GLU A 520 14.99 15.07 1.22
C GLU A 520 16.44 15.35 0.81
N LEU A 521 16.68 16.54 0.23
CA LEU A 521 18.03 17.06 0.10
C LEU A 521 18.52 17.47 1.49
N PRO A 522 19.78 17.20 1.85
CA PRO A 522 20.35 17.78 3.05
C PRO A 522 20.29 19.31 2.91
N LYS A 523 19.64 19.97 3.87
CA LYS A 523 19.67 21.44 3.99
C LYS A 523 21.13 21.85 4.06
N SER A 524 21.55 22.81 3.22
CA SER A 524 22.85 23.45 3.42
C SER A 524 22.82 24.06 4.82
N LYS A 525 23.54 23.47 5.76
CA LYS A 525 23.93 24.23 6.94
C LYS A 525 25.01 25.16 6.38
N LYS A 526 24.70 26.45 6.26
CA LYS A 526 25.73 27.48 6.28
C LYS A 526 26.56 27.20 7.53
N CYS A 527 27.69 26.51 7.34
CA CYS A 527 28.73 26.45 8.34
C CYS A 527 29.10 27.91 8.57
N TRP A 528 28.87 28.38 9.78
CA TRP A 528 29.27 29.71 10.21
C TRP A 528 30.76 29.86 9.88
N SER A 529 31.09 30.98 9.24
CA SER A 529 32.44 31.45 9.01
C SER A 529 33.19 31.57 10.34
N MET A 530 34.44 31.11 10.35
CA MET A 530 35.53 31.27 11.33
C MET A 530 35.15 31.39 12.81
#